data_AF-A0A9P5T4W3-F1
#
_entry.id   AF-A0A9P5T4W3-F1
#
_cell.length_a   1.000
_cell.length_b   1.000
_cell.length_c   1.000
_cell.angle_alpha   90.00
_cell.angle_beta   90.00
_cell.angle_gamma   90.00
#
_symmetry.space_group_name_H-M   'P 1'
#
loop_
_entity.id
_entity.type
_entity.pdbx_description
1 polymer ?
#
loop_
_entity_poly.entity_id
_entity_poly.type
_entity_poly.pdbx_seq_one_letter_code
_entity_poly.pdbx_strand_id
1 'polypeptide(L)'
;MVRFTHEDGRERNILIDCGKSYYESARQWFPKYNINHIDALVLTHGHADAFFGLDDLRSWCLLDKDHPHSIPIYLDQHTMDVVASTFPYMVDASRATGGGDIPSFIYHIIDHDKDFEVEGVKFTPLPDLSWVSDCSAIPDSTTEKIRGSKVLVIDALKEVPHPSHFSIPEALEYTNNLDPKPERTFMVGFCHSADHYEEDKRMQALDGEGLTTFRIAYDGQKITL
;
A
#
# COMPACT_ATOMS: atom_id res chain seq x y z
N MET A 1 -1.38 -1.25 -4.79
CA MET A 1 -2.50 -0.60 -5.53
C MET A 1 -3.70 -1.51 -5.48
N VAL A 2 -4.88 -0.94 -5.20
CA VAL A 2 -6.19 -1.62 -5.25
C VAL A 2 -6.92 -1.14 -6.50
N ARG A 3 -7.47 -2.08 -7.28
CA ARG A 3 -8.23 -1.78 -8.50
C ARG A 3 -9.54 -2.54 -8.52
N PHE A 4 -10.61 -1.84 -8.86
CA PHE A 4 -11.96 -2.39 -8.93
C PHE A 4 -12.80 -1.65 -9.96
N THR A 5 -13.92 -2.25 -10.39
CA THR A 5 -14.92 -1.57 -11.22
C THR A 5 -15.93 -0.90 -10.31
N HIS A 6 -16.04 0.43 -10.41
CA HIS A 6 -16.96 1.23 -9.62
C HIS A 6 -18.40 1.15 -10.18
N GLU A 7 -19.39 1.58 -9.39
CA GLU A 7 -20.82 1.51 -9.76
C GLU A 7 -21.17 2.26 -11.06
N ASP A 8 -20.36 3.27 -11.42
CA ASP A 8 -20.48 4.01 -12.68
C ASP A 8 -19.91 3.26 -13.90
N GLY A 9 -19.43 2.03 -13.71
CA GLY A 9 -18.88 1.16 -14.76
C GLY A 9 -17.45 1.47 -15.16
N ARG A 10 -16.80 2.46 -14.54
CA ARG A 10 -15.39 2.78 -14.78
C ARG A 10 -14.50 2.06 -13.78
N GLU A 11 -13.29 1.72 -14.19
CA GLU A 11 -12.29 1.22 -13.25
C GLU A 11 -11.79 2.34 -12.35
N ARG A 12 -11.39 1.99 -11.13
CA ARG A 12 -10.73 2.87 -10.18
C ARG A 12 -9.40 2.27 -9.76
N ASN A 13 -8.38 3.12 -9.62
CA ASN A 13 -7.02 2.78 -9.25
C ASN A 13 -6.63 3.58 -8.00
N ILE A 14 -6.63 2.91 -6.85
CA ILE A 14 -6.22 3.49 -5.57
C ILE A 14 -4.79 3.03 -5.28
N LEU A 15 -3.86 3.98 -5.21
CA LEU A 15 -2.49 3.72 -4.83
C LEU A 15 -2.38 3.59 -3.30
N ILE A 16 -1.61 2.61 -2.82
CA ILE A 16 -1.25 2.47 -1.41
C ILE A 16 0.25 2.73 -1.38
N ASP A 17 0.64 3.80 -0.72
CA ASP A 17 1.98 4.39 -0.73
C ASP A 17 2.50 4.83 -2.10
N CYS A 18 3.26 5.91 -2.10
CA CYS A 18 3.93 6.50 -3.26
C CYS A 18 5.42 6.71 -2.93
N GLY A 19 6.15 5.61 -2.81
CA GLY A 19 7.55 5.59 -2.43
C GLY A 19 8.55 6.12 -3.46
N LYS A 20 9.82 6.17 -3.07
CA LYS A 20 10.94 6.62 -3.92
C LYS A 20 11.14 5.87 -5.24
N SER A 21 10.62 4.65 -5.36
CA SER A 21 10.69 3.83 -6.60
C SER A 21 9.38 3.87 -7.41
N TYR A 22 8.46 4.76 -7.03
CA TYR A 22 7.14 4.86 -7.65
C TYR A 22 7.24 5.08 -9.16
N TYR A 23 8.08 6.03 -9.61
CA TYR A 23 8.18 6.38 -11.02
C TYR A 23 8.66 5.21 -11.88
N GLU A 24 9.71 4.50 -11.46
CA GLU A 24 10.22 3.32 -12.17
C GLU A 24 9.17 2.22 -12.22
N SER A 25 8.51 1.93 -11.09
CA SER A 25 7.44 0.94 -10.99
C SER A 25 6.25 1.29 -11.89
N ALA A 26 5.81 2.55 -11.88
CA ALA A 26 4.70 3.01 -12.69
C ALA A 26 5.03 2.88 -14.18
N ARG A 27 6.21 3.35 -14.60
CA ARG A 27 6.67 3.25 -16.00
C ARG A 27 6.76 1.80 -16.47
N GLN A 28 7.17 0.88 -15.60
CA GLN A 28 7.34 -0.53 -15.94
C GLN A 28 6.01 -1.30 -15.99
N TRP A 29 5.11 -1.06 -15.04
CA TRP A 29 3.96 -1.93 -14.80
C TRP A 29 2.64 -1.34 -15.27
N PHE A 30 2.46 -0.02 -15.25
CA PHE A 30 1.17 0.59 -15.60
C PHE A 30 0.77 0.33 -17.05
N PRO A 31 1.66 0.43 -18.06
CA PRO A 31 1.31 0.08 -19.44
C PRO A 31 0.91 -1.39 -19.61
N LYS A 32 1.56 -2.31 -18.86
CA LYS A 32 1.26 -3.75 -18.92
C LYS A 32 -0.12 -4.07 -18.35
N TYR A 33 -0.59 -3.26 -17.40
CA TYR A 33 -1.90 -3.40 -16.77
C TYR A 33 -2.95 -2.43 -17.31
N ASN A 34 -2.63 -1.67 -18.36
CA ASN A 34 -3.52 -0.64 -18.91
C ASN A 34 -4.03 0.34 -17.84
N ILE A 35 -3.14 0.78 -16.95
CA ILE A 35 -3.42 1.79 -15.93
C ILE A 35 -3.07 3.15 -16.53
N ASN A 36 -4.06 4.02 -16.64
CA ASN A 36 -3.95 5.31 -17.32
C ASN A 36 -4.53 6.47 -16.51
N HIS A 37 -4.86 6.24 -15.24
CA HIS A 37 -5.30 7.25 -14.28
C HIS A 37 -5.04 6.72 -12.86
N ILE A 38 -5.01 7.65 -11.90
CA ILE A 38 -4.95 7.37 -10.46
C ILE A 38 -6.07 8.19 -9.82
N ASP A 39 -6.96 7.52 -9.10
CA ASP A 39 -8.14 8.15 -8.51
C ASP A 39 -7.90 8.61 -7.08
N ALA A 40 -7.02 7.92 -6.35
CA ALA A 40 -6.66 8.29 -4.99
C ALA A 40 -5.32 7.69 -4.57
N LEU A 41 -4.74 8.28 -3.53
CA LEU A 41 -3.59 7.75 -2.80
C LEU A 41 -3.97 7.59 -1.33
N VAL A 42 -3.61 6.46 -0.74
CA VAL A 42 -3.58 6.26 0.71
C VAL A 42 -2.12 6.14 1.13
N LEU A 43 -1.66 6.99 2.05
CA LEU A 43 -0.34 6.90 2.65
C LEU A 43 -0.44 6.18 4.00
N THR A 44 0.35 5.13 4.17
CA THR A 44 0.40 4.34 5.40
C THR A 44 1.14 5.07 6.51
N HIS A 45 2.26 5.73 6.17
CA HIS A 45 3.10 6.44 7.13
C HIS A 45 4.05 7.46 6.47
N GLY A 46 4.76 8.24 7.29
CA GLY A 46 5.63 9.34 6.86
C GLY A 46 7.10 8.99 6.61
N HIS A 47 7.47 7.76 6.26
CA HIS A 47 8.85 7.47 5.86
C HIS A 47 9.08 7.65 4.36
N ALA A 48 10.34 7.88 3.97
CA ALA A 48 10.73 8.21 2.60
C ALA A 48 10.27 7.17 1.56
N ASP A 49 10.32 5.90 1.94
CA ASP A 49 9.86 4.76 1.14
C ASP A 49 8.34 4.71 0.96
N ALA A 50 7.55 5.45 1.72
CA ALA A 50 6.10 5.55 1.57
C ALA A 50 5.62 6.77 0.76
N PHE A 51 6.36 7.89 0.72
CA PHE A 51 5.84 9.12 0.08
C PHE A 51 6.84 9.93 -0.79
N PHE A 52 8.10 9.53 -0.96
CA PHE A 52 9.05 10.33 -1.77
C PHE A 52 8.76 10.34 -3.28
N GLY A 53 7.84 9.51 -3.75
CA GLY A 53 7.35 9.52 -5.14
C GLY A 53 6.27 10.57 -5.42
N LEU A 54 5.82 11.35 -4.42
CA LEU A 54 4.80 12.39 -4.61
C LEU A 54 5.18 13.43 -5.68
N ASP A 55 6.48 13.72 -5.83
CA ASP A 55 7.01 14.62 -6.87
C ASP A 55 6.69 14.12 -8.28
N ASP A 56 6.82 12.82 -8.51
CA ASP A 56 6.48 12.19 -9.79
C ASP A 56 4.96 12.04 -9.95
N LEU A 57 4.24 11.73 -8.85
CA LEU A 57 2.79 11.57 -8.85
C LEU A 57 2.05 12.83 -9.33
N ARG A 58 2.59 14.03 -9.08
CA ARG A 58 1.96 15.30 -9.53
C ARG A 58 1.67 15.32 -11.02
N SER A 59 2.44 14.58 -11.83
CA SER A 59 2.30 14.53 -13.28
C SER A 59 0.91 14.03 -13.71
N TRP A 60 0.25 13.22 -12.88
CA TRP A 60 -1.12 12.74 -13.12
C TRP A 60 -2.18 13.83 -12.96
N CYS A 61 -1.92 14.86 -12.17
CA CYS A 61 -2.81 16.02 -12.07
C CYS A 61 -2.79 16.93 -13.31
N LEU A 62 -1.76 16.76 -14.16
CA LEU A 62 -1.41 17.71 -15.22
C LEU A 62 -1.63 17.14 -16.63
N LEU A 63 -2.26 15.97 -16.74
CA LEU A 63 -2.47 15.29 -18.02
C LEU A 63 -3.39 16.07 -18.96
N ASP A 64 -4.43 16.71 -18.42
CA ASP A 64 -5.30 17.64 -19.14
C ASP A 64 -5.11 19.05 -18.56
N LYS A 65 -4.54 19.95 -19.37
CA LYS A 65 -4.29 21.35 -18.96
C LYS A 65 -5.58 22.16 -18.86
N ASP A 66 -6.62 21.76 -19.59
CA ASP A 66 -7.92 22.42 -19.59
C ASP A 66 -8.81 21.91 -18.45
N HIS A 67 -8.57 20.67 -17.98
CA HIS A 67 -9.28 20.03 -16.86
C HIS A 67 -8.29 19.31 -15.92
N PRO A 68 -7.55 20.07 -15.08
CA PRO A 68 -6.61 19.46 -14.15
C PRO A 68 -7.35 18.49 -13.21
N HIS A 69 -6.83 17.26 -13.14
CA HIS A 69 -7.37 16.22 -12.28
C HIS A 69 -6.82 16.37 -10.87
N SER A 70 -7.70 16.39 -9.88
CA SER A 70 -7.26 16.39 -8.48
C SER A 70 -7.08 14.96 -7.99
N ILE A 71 -6.03 14.70 -7.21
CA ILE A 71 -5.82 13.40 -6.55
C ILE A 71 -6.07 13.57 -5.05
N PRO A 72 -7.17 13.02 -4.51
CA PRO A 72 -7.37 12.80 -3.09
C PRO A 72 -6.23 11.98 -2.48
N ILE A 73 -5.64 12.50 -1.38
CA ILE A 73 -4.62 11.82 -0.59
C ILE A 73 -5.16 11.62 0.83
N TYR A 74 -5.25 10.37 1.26
CA TYR A 74 -5.70 9.98 2.59
C TYR A 74 -4.50 9.60 3.44
N LEU A 75 -4.37 10.23 4.60
CA LEU A 75 -3.22 10.08 5.50
C LEU A 75 -3.59 10.56 6.91
N ASP A 76 -2.91 10.07 7.95
CA ASP A 76 -3.13 10.59 9.29
C ASP A 76 -2.46 11.96 9.50
N GLN A 77 -2.76 12.62 10.63
CA GLN A 77 -2.20 13.94 10.92
C GLN A 77 -0.67 13.92 11.05
N HIS A 78 -0.10 12.85 11.62
CA HIS A 78 1.34 12.73 11.79
C HIS A 78 2.06 12.69 10.42
N THR A 79 1.55 11.87 9.51
CA THR A 79 2.06 11.75 8.14
C THR A 79 1.86 13.04 7.38
N MET A 80 0.73 13.75 7.57
CA MET A 80 0.51 15.06 6.98
C MET A 80 1.56 16.08 7.42
N ASP A 81 1.91 16.13 8.71
CA ASP A 81 2.91 17.05 9.23
C ASP A 81 4.29 16.77 8.59
N VAL A 82 4.64 15.49 8.41
CA VAL A 82 5.88 15.09 7.72
C VAL A 82 5.85 15.51 6.24
N VAL A 83 4.76 15.24 5.53
CA VAL A 83 4.58 15.64 4.12
C VAL A 83 4.69 17.15 3.97
N ALA A 84 4.01 17.93 4.81
CA ALA A 84 4.01 19.40 4.77
C ALA A 84 5.39 20.00 5.08
N SER A 85 6.18 19.35 5.95
CA SER A 85 7.55 19.76 6.24
C SER A 85 8.52 19.42 5.09
N THR A 86 8.29 18.32 4.39
CA THR A 86 9.17 17.79 3.34
C THR A 86 8.90 18.43 1.98
N PHE A 87 7.62 18.55 1.60
CA PHE A 87 7.15 19.10 0.34
C PHE A 87 6.20 20.28 0.57
N PRO A 88 6.66 21.38 1.20
CA PRO A 88 5.79 22.48 1.61
C PRO A 88 4.99 23.11 0.47
N TYR A 89 5.54 23.10 -0.75
CA TYR A 89 4.90 23.66 -1.94
C TYR A 89 3.76 22.80 -2.49
N MET A 90 3.69 21.50 -2.13
CA MET A 90 2.58 20.61 -2.52
C MET A 90 1.35 20.80 -1.64
N VAL A 91 1.54 21.35 -0.43
CA VAL A 91 0.48 21.62 0.54
C VAL A 91 0.04 23.09 0.48
N ASP A 92 0.99 24.00 0.29
CA ASP A 92 0.77 25.44 0.25
C ASP A 92 1.41 26.04 -1.00
N ALA A 93 0.57 26.34 -1.99
CA ALA A 93 1.02 26.88 -3.28
C ALA A 93 1.80 28.21 -3.15
N SER A 94 1.61 28.97 -2.06
CA SER A 94 2.37 30.21 -1.82
C SER A 94 3.86 29.95 -1.55
N ARG A 95 4.23 28.72 -1.23
CA ARG A 95 5.61 28.28 -0.96
C ARG A 95 6.31 27.75 -2.21
N ALA A 96 5.65 27.73 -3.37
CA ALA A 96 6.28 27.34 -4.61
C ALA A 96 7.32 28.39 -5.05
N THR A 97 8.52 27.92 -5.43
CA THR A 97 9.58 28.78 -5.95
C THR A 97 9.68 28.60 -7.46
N GLY A 98 9.11 29.54 -8.23
CA GLY A 98 9.19 29.54 -9.70
C GLY A 98 7.86 29.20 -10.39
N GLY A 99 7.93 28.90 -11.69
CA GLY A 99 6.75 28.60 -12.53
C GLY A 99 6.50 27.10 -12.75
N GLY A 100 7.01 26.24 -11.87
CA GLY A 100 6.75 24.81 -11.94
C GLY A 100 5.29 24.49 -11.58
N ASP A 101 4.77 23.42 -12.17
CA ASP A 101 3.39 23.00 -11.93
C ASP A 101 3.24 22.43 -10.51
N ILE A 102 2.27 22.97 -9.77
CA ILE A 102 1.92 22.54 -8.41
C ILE A 102 0.84 21.46 -8.53
N PRO A 103 0.94 20.31 -7.82
CA PRO A 103 -0.09 19.29 -7.86
C PRO A 103 -1.44 19.82 -7.38
N SER A 104 -2.52 19.27 -7.94
CA SER A 104 -3.86 19.43 -7.38
C SER A 104 -4.16 18.29 -6.40
N PHE A 105 -3.43 18.25 -5.28
CA PHE A 105 -3.69 17.26 -4.23
C PHE A 105 -4.75 17.76 -3.26
N ILE A 106 -5.67 16.86 -2.87
CA ILE A 106 -6.70 17.14 -1.86
C ILE A 106 -6.43 16.24 -0.67
N TYR A 107 -5.97 16.82 0.45
CA TYR A 107 -5.61 16.06 1.63
C TYR A 107 -6.83 15.77 2.51
N HIS A 108 -7.01 14.50 2.85
CA HIS A 108 -8.04 14.01 3.76
C HIS A 108 -7.37 13.38 4.99
N ILE A 109 -7.52 14.03 6.15
CA ILE A 109 -6.99 13.49 7.41
C ILE A 109 -7.87 12.33 7.86
N ILE A 110 -7.27 11.14 7.96
CA ILE A 110 -7.92 9.94 8.49
C ILE A 110 -7.54 9.68 9.94
N ASP A 111 -8.35 8.88 10.60
CA ASP A 111 -8.15 8.40 11.97
C ASP A 111 -8.09 6.87 11.91
N HIS A 112 -7.01 6.27 12.41
CA HIS A 112 -6.77 4.82 12.34
C HIS A 112 -7.88 3.99 13.00
N ASP A 113 -8.60 4.57 13.96
CA ASP A 113 -9.69 3.90 14.67
C ASP A 113 -11.05 4.07 13.97
N LYS A 114 -11.12 4.84 12.88
CA LYS A 114 -12.35 5.10 12.14
C LYS A 114 -12.26 4.57 10.71
N ASP A 115 -13.36 4.01 10.26
CA ASP A 115 -13.53 3.69 8.85
C ASP A 115 -13.54 4.98 8.01
N PHE A 116 -12.95 4.92 6.83
CA PHE A 116 -13.06 5.96 5.81
C PHE A 116 -13.42 5.35 4.47
N GLU A 117 -13.81 6.17 3.51
CA GLU A 117 -14.21 5.73 2.18
C GLU A 117 -13.35 6.41 1.12
N VAL A 118 -12.94 5.64 0.12
CA VAL A 118 -12.18 6.11 -1.03
C VAL A 118 -12.86 5.55 -2.28
N GLU A 119 -13.38 6.43 -3.14
CA GLU A 119 -14.07 6.04 -4.38
C GLU A 119 -15.17 4.98 -4.18
N GLY A 120 -16.01 5.12 -3.15
CA GLY A 120 -17.09 4.17 -2.85
C GLY A 120 -16.63 2.88 -2.14
N VAL A 121 -15.32 2.67 -1.97
CA VAL A 121 -14.77 1.54 -1.23
C VAL A 121 -14.51 1.97 0.20
N LYS A 122 -15.16 1.28 1.14
CA LYS A 122 -14.93 1.46 2.56
C LYS A 122 -13.56 0.90 2.93
N PHE A 123 -12.60 1.77 3.24
CA PHE A 123 -11.33 1.41 3.87
C PHE A 123 -11.55 1.21 5.38
N THR A 124 -11.98 -0.01 5.68
CA THR A 124 -11.74 -0.70 6.96
C THR A 124 -10.52 -1.61 6.70
N PRO A 125 -9.77 -2.15 7.68
CA PRO A 125 -8.96 -3.34 7.40
C PRO A 125 -9.90 -4.39 6.78
N LEU A 126 -9.81 -4.58 5.45
CA LEU A 126 -10.92 -5.13 4.67
C LEU A 126 -11.01 -6.63 4.96
N PRO A 127 -12.23 -7.20 5.09
CA PRO A 127 -12.40 -8.62 5.38
C PRO A 127 -11.97 -9.51 4.21
N ASP A 128 -11.89 -9.00 2.97
CA ASP A 128 -11.43 -9.78 1.82
C ASP A 128 -9.93 -9.57 1.54
N LEU A 129 -9.40 -8.35 1.75
CA LEU A 129 -8.00 -8.00 1.54
C LEU A 129 -7.46 -7.15 2.68
N SER A 130 -6.62 -7.74 3.52
CA SER A 130 -5.90 -7.01 4.55
C SER A 130 -4.48 -6.68 4.08
N TRP A 131 -4.04 -5.44 4.26
CA TRP A 131 -2.69 -4.99 3.91
C TRP A 131 -2.00 -4.46 5.16
N VAL A 132 -0.95 -5.15 5.60
CA VAL A 132 -0.25 -4.86 6.85
C VAL A 132 1.26 -4.90 6.58
N SER A 133 1.85 -3.75 6.22
CA SER A 133 3.30 -3.62 6.01
C SER A 133 3.95 -2.79 7.13
N ASP A 134 5.29 -2.82 7.20
CA ASP A 134 6.08 -1.92 8.05
C ASP A 134 5.71 -1.96 9.55
N CYS A 135 5.54 -3.16 10.10
CA CYS A 135 5.19 -3.32 11.51
C CYS A 135 5.89 -4.54 12.13
N SER A 136 6.21 -4.46 13.43
CA SER A 136 6.75 -5.58 14.22
C SER A 136 5.73 -6.26 15.13
N ALA A 137 4.52 -5.71 15.22
CA ALA A 137 3.41 -6.26 15.99
C ALA A 137 2.08 -5.71 15.47
N ILE A 138 1.03 -6.52 15.61
CA ILE A 138 -0.34 -6.14 15.27
C ILE A 138 -1.18 -6.18 16.55
N PRO A 139 -1.81 -5.06 16.94
CA PRO A 139 -2.67 -5.02 18.13
C PRO A 139 -3.89 -5.95 17.99
N ASP A 140 -4.39 -6.50 19.09
CA ASP A 140 -5.56 -7.39 19.10
C ASP A 140 -6.78 -6.77 18.39
N SER A 141 -7.00 -5.46 18.55
CA SER A 141 -8.08 -4.74 17.89
C SER A 141 -8.00 -4.77 16.36
N THR A 142 -6.80 -4.88 15.79
CA THR A 142 -6.55 -5.05 14.35
C THR A 142 -6.56 -6.53 13.98
N THR A 143 -6.02 -7.41 14.82
CA THR A 143 -6.08 -8.87 14.66
C THR A 143 -7.51 -9.32 14.43
N GLU A 144 -8.47 -8.85 15.23
CA GLU A 144 -9.89 -9.20 15.08
C GLU A 144 -10.49 -8.76 13.74
N LYS A 145 -9.94 -7.72 13.10
CA LYS A 145 -10.43 -7.21 11.80
C LYS A 145 -9.87 -7.99 10.60
N ILE A 146 -8.71 -8.62 10.75
CA ILE A 146 -8.00 -9.29 9.64
C ILE A 146 -8.10 -10.83 9.67
N ARG A 147 -8.72 -11.40 10.71
CA ARG A 147 -9.01 -12.84 10.76
C ARG A 147 -9.94 -13.23 9.59
N GLY A 148 -9.63 -14.33 8.92
CA GLY A 148 -10.44 -14.87 7.83
C GLY A 148 -10.29 -14.16 6.50
N SER A 149 -9.31 -13.27 6.34
CA SER A 149 -9.13 -12.55 5.08
C SER A 149 -8.89 -13.48 3.89
N LYS A 150 -9.56 -13.25 2.75
CA LYS A 150 -9.25 -14.03 1.53
C LYS A 150 -7.81 -13.84 1.10
N VAL A 151 -7.29 -12.63 1.25
CA VAL A 151 -5.88 -12.30 1.05
C VAL A 151 -5.38 -11.46 2.22
N LEU A 152 -4.28 -11.90 2.83
CA LEU A 152 -3.48 -11.10 3.74
C LEU A 152 -2.15 -10.74 3.06
N VAL A 153 -1.83 -9.46 2.98
CA VAL A 153 -0.48 -8.97 2.67
C VAL A 153 0.17 -8.57 3.98
N ILE A 154 1.32 -9.16 4.31
CA ILE A 154 1.98 -8.99 5.62
C ILE A 154 3.48 -8.67 5.50
N ASP A 155 3.97 -7.81 6.38
CA ASP A 155 5.39 -7.50 6.56
C ASP A 155 6.21 -8.75 6.90
N ALA A 156 7.39 -8.89 6.28
CA ALA A 156 8.34 -9.97 6.50
C ALA A 156 9.74 -9.57 5.98
N LEU A 157 10.47 -8.78 6.76
CA LEU A 157 11.70 -8.12 6.32
C LEU A 157 12.85 -9.08 5.99
N LYS A 158 13.09 -10.06 6.86
CA LYS A 158 14.23 -11.01 6.80
C LYS A 158 14.05 -12.15 7.80
N GLU A 159 14.96 -13.12 7.80
CA GLU A 159 14.87 -14.29 8.67
C GLU A 159 15.07 -13.99 10.17
N VAL A 160 15.90 -12.99 10.49
CA VAL A 160 16.21 -12.64 11.89
C VAL A 160 15.29 -11.52 12.40
N PRO A 161 14.91 -11.51 13.69
CA PRO A 161 14.06 -10.48 14.27
C PRO A 161 14.58 -9.05 14.03
N HIS A 162 13.64 -8.11 13.91
CA HIS A 162 13.94 -6.71 13.73
C HIS A 162 13.04 -5.84 14.63
N PRO A 163 13.54 -4.73 15.22
CA PRO A 163 12.74 -3.92 16.14
C PRO A 163 11.45 -3.34 15.54
N SER A 164 11.50 -2.99 14.25
CA SER A 164 10.41 -2.29 13.56
C SER A 164 9.66 -3.12 12.53
N HIS A 165 10.09 -4.37 12.29
CA HIS A 165 9.51 -5.21 11.23
C HIS A 165 9.37 -6.64 11.72
N PHE A 166 8.35 -7.32 11.22
CA PHE A 166 8.24 -8.77 11.33
C PHE A 166 9.41 -9.43 10.61
N SER A 167 9.99 -10.44 11.23
CA SER A 167 10.78 -11.44 10.53
C SER A 167 9.88 -12.42 9.78
N ILE A 168 10.44 -13.13 8.80
CA ILE A 168 9.72 -14.17 8.04
C ILE A 168 9.11 -15.23 8.99
N PRO A 169 9.86 -15.76 9.99
CA PRO A 169 9.27 -16.69 10.97
C PRO A 169 8.14 -16.09 11.82
N GLU A 170 8.27 -14.84 12.26
CA GLU A 170 7.22 -14.19 13.08
C GLU A 170 5.95 -13.94 12.24
N ALA A 171 6.08 -13.56 10.98
CA ALA A 171 4.94 -13.40 10.06
C ALA A 171 4.22 -14.74 9.80
N LEU A 172 4.99 -15.83 9.61
CA LEU A 172 4.48 -17.20 9.49
C LEU A 172 3.71 -17.62 10.75
N GLU A 173 4.31 -17.44 11.91
CA GLU A 173 3.72 -17.81 13.20
C GLU A 173 2.44 -17.01 13.46
N TYR A 174 2.50 -15.69 13.34
CA TYR A 174 1.36 -14.79 13.51
C TYR A 174 0.19 -15.22 12.63
N THR A 175 0.44 -15.41 11.33
CA THR A 175 -0.60 -15.74 10.37
C THR A 175 -1.20 -17.13 10.61
N ASN A 176 -0.38 -18.12 10.98
CA ASN A 176 -0.86 -19.47 11.30
C ASN A 176 -1.66 -19.54 12.61
N ASN A 177 -1.46 -18.57 13.51
CA ASN A 177 -2.22 -18.46 14.76
C ASN A 177 -3.53 -17.68 14.60
N LEU A 178 -3.79 -17.10 13.42
CA LEU A 178 -5.11 -16.54 13.12
C LEU A 178 -6.15 -17.66 13.02
N ASP A 179 -7.34 -17.37 13.52
CA ASP A 179 -8.51 -18.23 13.47
C ASP A 179 -9.76 -17.34 13.33
N PRO A 180 -10.50 -17.40 12.22
CA PRO A 180 -10.16 -18.13 11.00
C PRO A 180 -8.84 -17.64 10.36
N LYS A 181 -8.11 -18.56 9.72
CA LYS A 181 -6.90 -18.24 8.95
C LYS A 181 -7.26 -17.51 7.64
N PRO A 182 -6.35 -16.68 7.10
CA PRO A 182 -6.49 -16.20 5.73
C PRO A 182 -6.46 -17.35 4.71
N GLU A 183 -7.10 -17.19 3.55
CA GLU A 183 -7.03 -18.21 2.49
C GLU A 183 -5.65 -18.19 1.80
N ARG A 184 -5.14 -16.99 1.54
CA ARG A 184 -3.83 -16.74 0.92
C ARG A 184 -3.10 -15.63 1.65
N THR A 185 -1.80 -15.80 1.84
CA THR A 185 -0.93 -14.80 2.46
C THR A 185 0.25 -14.48 1.57
N PHE A 186 0.49 -13.21 1.32
CA PHE A 186 1.61 -12.68 0.54
C PHE A 186 2.51 -11.87 1.45
N MET A 187 3.77 -12.27 1.54
CA MET A 187 4.77 -11.56 2.32
C MET A 187 5.41 -10.43 1.51
N VAL A 188 5.63 -9.27 2.13
CA VAL A 188 6.24 -8.06 1.54
C VAL A 188 7.27 -7.45 2.50
N GLY A 189 7.96 -6.38 2.10
CA GLY A 189 8.89 -5.64 2.97
C GLY A 189 10.31 -6.22 3.02
N PHE A 190 10.64 -7.19 2.16
CA PHE A 190 11.93 -7.87 2.17
C PHE A 190 13.12 -6.92 2.00
N CYS A 191 14.23 -7.28 2.64
CA CYS A 191 15.55 -6.72 2.34
C CYS A 191 16.42 -7.72 1.56
N HIS A 192 17.57 -7.26 1.09
CA HIS A 192 18.49 -8.03 0.25
C HIS A 192 19.03 -9.34 0.86
N SER A 193 18.84 -9.58 2.16
CA SER A 193 19.26 -10.83 2.79
C SER A 193 18.25 -11.97 2.61
N ALA A 194 17.04 -11.70 2.11
CA ALA A 194 16.05 -12.72 1.78
C ALA A 194 16.06 -12.92 0.25
N ASP A 195 16.56 -14.07 -0.21
CA ASP A 195 16.50 -14.41 -1.63
C ASP A 195 15.07 -14.82 -2.02
N HIS A 196 14.52 -14.18 -3.05
CA HIS A 196 13.14 -14.41 -3.45
C HIS A 196 12.85 -15.87 -3.82
N TYR A 197 13.73 -16.50 -4.60
CA TYR A 197 13.46 -17.84 -5.13
C TYR A 197 13.65 -18.92 -4.06
N GLU A 198 14.63 -18.74 -3.18
CA GLU A 198 14.83 -19.64 -2.04
C GLU A 198 13.67 -19.55 -1.05
N GLU A 199 13.25 -18.34 -0.68
CA GLU A 199 12.14 -18.16 0.26
C GLU A 199 10.79 -18.57 -0.33
N ASP A 200 10.51 -18.29 -1.62
CA ASP A 200 9.25 -18.70 -2.22
C ASP A 200 9.15 -20.22 -2.32
N LYS A 201 10.25 -20.90 -2.67
CA LYS A 201 10.30 -22.37 -2.66
C LYS A 201 10.09 -22.92 -1.25
N ARG A 202 10.64 -22.28 -0.22
CA ARG A 202 10.41 -22.63 1.18
C ARG A 202 8.94 -22.45 1.57
N MET A 203 8.30 -21.35 1.19
CA MET A 203 6.88 -21.11 1.46
C MET A 203 5.98 -22.14 0.76
N GLN A 204 6.24 -22.45 -0.52
CA GLN A 204 5.49 -23.46 -1.26
C GLN A 204 5.61 -24.87 -0.65
N ALA A 205 6.76 -25.19 -0.04
CA ALA A 205 6.96 -26.48 0.64
C ALA A 205 6.10 -26.64 1.91
N LEU A 206 5.49 -25.56 2.40
CA LEU A 206 4.56 -25.56 3.54
C LEU A 206 3.09 -25.73 3.12
N ASP A 207 2.78 -25.77 1.82
CA ASP A 207 1.40 -25.95 1.35
C ASP A 207 0.81 -27.30 1.82
N GLY A 208 -0.39 -27.31 2.41
CA GLY A 208 -1.05 -28.51 2.92
C GLY A 208 -2.37 -28.26 3.68
N GLU A 209 -3.06 -29.33 4.11
CA GLU A 209 -4.33 -29.22 4.84
C GLU A 209 -4.15 -28.52 6.20
N GLY A 210 -4.81 -27.38 6.38
CA GLY A 210 -4.87 -26.64 7.66
C GLY A 210 -3.94 -25.43 7.80
N LEU A 211 -3.09 -25.16 6.80
CA LEU A 211 -2.24 -23.96 6.71
C LEU A 211 -2.81 -22.98 5.66
N THR A 212 -2.62 -21.68 5.87
CA THR A 212 -2.82 -20.71 4.78
C THR A 212 -1.80 -20.98 3.68
N THR A 213 -2.15 -20.68 2.43
CA THR A 213 -1.16 -20.70 1.35
C THR A 213 -0.24 -19.48 1.51
N PHE A 214 1.08 -19.68 1.63
CA PHE A 214 2.05 -18.59 1.73
C PHE A 214 2.80 -18.39 0.41
N ARG A 215 3.00 -17.15 -0.01
CA ARG A 215 3.82 -16.80 -1.17
C ARG A 215 4.68 -15.58 -0.87
N ILE A 216 5.85 -15.52 -1.47
CA ILE A 216 6.69 -14.31 -1.47
C ILE A 216 6.20 -13.40 -2.58
N ALA A 217 5.85 -12.15 -2.24
CA ALA A 217 5.41 -11.20 -3.25
C ALA A 217 6.56 -10.77 -4.17
N TYR A 218 6.22 -10.27 -5.36
CA TYR A 218 7.18 -9.71 -6.30
C TYR A 218 6.63 -8.48 -7.03
N ASP A 219 7.54 -7.63 -7.49
CA ASP A 219 7.19 -6.41 -8.21
C ASP A 219 6.39 -6.70 -9.47
N GLY A 220 5.25 -6.01 -9.60
CA GLY A 220 4.33 -6.21 -10.71
C GLY A 220 3.43 -7.43 -10.56
N GLN A 221 3.41 -8.14 -9.42
CA GLN A 221 2.44 -9.20 -9.17
C GLN A 221 1.00 -8.68 -9.24
N LYS A 222 0.11 -9.43 -9.88
CA LYS A 222 -1.33 -9.17 -9.94
C LYS A 222 -2.08 -10.34 -9.31
N ILE A 223 -2.98 -10.02 -8.38
CA ILE A 223 -3.87 -10.98 -7.71
C ILE A 223 -5.32 -10.55 -7.97
N THR A 224 -6.23 -11.50 -8.00
CA THR A 224 -7.68 -11.25 -8.08
C THR A 224 -8.36 -11.97 -6.92
N LEU A 225 -9.33 -11.28 -6.31
CA LEU A 225 -10.15 -11.74 -5.19
C LEU A 225 -11.44 -12.39 -5.69
#